data_AF-A0A662BC29-F1
#
_entry.id   AF-A0A662BC29-F1
#
_cell.length_a   1.000
_cell.length_b   1.000
_cell.length_c   1.000
_cell.angle_alpha   90.00
_cell.angle_beta   90.00
_cell.angle_gamma   90.00
#
_symmetry.space_group_name_H-M   'P 1'
#
loop_
_entity.id
_entity.type
_entity.pdbx_description
1 polymer ?
#
loop_
_entity_poly.entity_id
_entity_poly.type
_entity_poly.pdbx_seq_one_letter_code
_entity_poly.pdbx_strand_id
1 'polypeptide(L)'
;MLKNKTVKTILIIIGIGILIAGGVGYYMFNLPHRDVQATSVDFKLSAKEIVEEYLNNSAKANEKYLDEEGESKVLVITGKITSITTDFNDQKVILLKDASEKAGVNCT
;
A
#
# COMPACT_ATOMS: atom_id res chain seq x y z
N MET A 1 -5.02 -50.95 4.09
CA MET A 1 -3.91 -50.86 3.10
C MET A 1 -4.41 -50.04 1.91
N LEU A 2 -3.92 -48.81 1.74
CA LEU A 2 -4.23 -48.00 0.55
C LEU A 2 -3.67 -48.71 -0.68
N LYS A 3 -4.50 -48.94 -1.71
CA LYS A 3 -4.06 -49.53 -2.98
C LYS A 3 -3.00 -48.62 -3.61
N ASN A 4 -1.93 -49.19 -4.18
CA ASN A 4 -0.82 -48.44 -4.80
C ASN A 4 -1.27 -47.36 -5.81
N LYS A 5 -2.39 -47.57 -6.50
CA LYS A 5 -2.98 -46.57 -7.41
C LYS A 5 -3.49 -45.32 -6.66
N THR A 6 -4.13 -45.50 -5.50
CA THR A 6 -4.65 -44.40 -4.67
C THR A 6 -3.51 -43.60 -4.04
N VAL A 7 -2.44 -44.28 -3.58
CA VAL A 7 -1.23 -43.62 -3.05
C VAL A 7 -0.55 -42.76 -4.12
N LYS A 8 -0.45 -43.27 -5.36
CA LYS A 8 0.13 -42.53 -6.48
C LYS A 8 -0.68 -41.28 -6.83
N THR A 9 -2.01 -41.38 -6.84
CA THR A 9 -2.90 -40.22 -7.08
C THR A 9 -2.76 -39.17 -5.97
N ILE A 10 -2.72 -39.59 -4.70
CA ILE A 10 -2.55 -38.65 -3.56
C ILE A 10 -1.21 -37.90 -3.67
N LEU A 11 -0.13 -38.61 -3.99
CA LEU A 11 1.19 -38.00 -4.20
C LEU A 11 1.19 -36.97 -5.34
N ILE A 12 0.49 -37.25 -6.44
CA ILE A 12 0.35 -36.32 -7.56
C ILE A 12 -0.42 -35.07 -7.13
N ILE A 13 -1.53 -35.24 -6.40
CA ILE A 13 -2.35 -34.11 -5.92
C ILE A 13 -1.53 -33.23 -4.96
N ILE A 14 -0.78 -33.83 -4.03
CA ILE A 14 0.11 -33.10 -3.12
C ILE A 14 1.21 -32.37 -3.91
N GLY A 15 1.84 -33.03 -4.88
CA GLY A 15 2.85 -32.41 -5.73
C GLY A 15 2.32 -31.20 -6.51
N ILE A 16 1.14 -31.31 -7.09
CA ILE A 16 0.47 -30.19 -7.77
C ILE A 16 0.14 -29.07 -6.79
N GLY A 17 -0.37 -29.40 -5.59
CA GLY A 17 -0.67 -28.41 -4.55
C GLY A 17 0.56 -27.61 -4.14
N ILE A 18 1.71 -28.28 -3.98
CA ILE A 18 2.98 -27.61 -3.65
C ILE A 18 3.44 -26.70 -4.81
N LEU A 19 3.30 -27.14 -6.05
CA LEU A 19 3.66 -26.31 -7.22
C LEU A 19 2.79 -25.06 -7.33
N ILE A 20 1.48 -25.18 -7.10
CA ILE A 20 0.56 -24.02 -7.11
C ILE A 20 0.91 -23.06 -5.97
N ALA A 21 1.07 -23.57 -4.75
CA ALA A 21 1.42 -22.74 -3.59
C ALA A 21 2.77 -22.03 -3.79
N GLY A 22 3.78 -22.74 -4.30
CA GLY A 22 5.08 -22.16 -4.64
C GLY A 22 5.00 -21.10 -5.74
N GLY A 23 4.19 -21.36 -6.78
CA GLY A 23 3.97 -20.41 -7.87
C GLY A 23 3.29 -19.12 -7.41
N VAL A 24 2.22 -19.23 -6.61
CA VAL A 24 1.52 -18.07 -6.04
C VAL A 24 2.44 -17.30 -5.09
N GLY A 25 3.15 -17.98 -4.20
CA GLY A 25 4.11 -17.35 -3.29
C GLY A 25 5.21 -16.59 -4.03
N TYR A 26 5.77 -17.20 -5.08
CA TYR A 26 6.76 -16.55 -5.92
C TYR A 26 6.19 -15.34 -6.68
N TYR A 27 4.97 -15.44 -7.21
CA TYR A 27 4.30 -14.34 -7.90
C TYR A 27 4.05 -13.16 -6.97
N MET A 28 3.51 -13.41 -5.78
CA MET A 28 3.26 -12.37 -4.78
C MET A 28 4.55 -11.72 -4.27
N PHE A 29 5.64 -12.50 -4.14
CA PHE A 29 6.94 -11.97 -3.71
C PHE A 29 7.59 -11.06 -4.76
N ASN A 30 7.30 -11.27 -6.05
CA ASN A 30 7.83 -10.46 -7.14
C ASN A 30 6.83 -9.43 -7.68
N LEU A 31 5.70 -9.21 -6.98
CA LEU A 31 4.74 -8.21 -7.39
C LEU A 31 5.41 -6.82 -7.32
N PRO A 32 5.43 -6.05 -8.41
CA PRO A 32 6.00 -4.71 -8.37
C PRO A 32 5.19 -3.84 -7.41
N HIS A 33 5.88 -2.98 -6.65
CA HIS A 33 5.23 -1.96 -5.84
C HIS A 33 4.39 -1.05 -6.74
N ARG A 34 3.23 -0.60 -6.24
CA ARG A 34 2.30 0.26 -6.98
C ARG A 34 3.02 1.52 -7.46
N ASP A 35 3.11 1.67 -8.78
CA ASP A 35 3.69 2.88 -9.38
C ASP A 35 2.65 4.02 -9.34
N VAL A 36 2.81 4.89 -8.34
CA VAL A 36 1.96 6.06 -8.16
C VAL A 36 2.13 7.11 -9.27
N GLN A 37 3.21 7.07 -10.07
CA GLN A 37 3.44 7.99 -11.19
C GLN A 37 2.74 7.54 -12.47
N ALA A 38 2.58 6.22 -12.65
CA ALA A 38 1.90 5.64 -13.81
C ALA A 38 0.37 5.54 -13.65
N THR A 39 -0.15 5.82 -12.45
CA THR A 39 -1.56 5.64 -12.09
C THR A 39 -2.34 6.95 -12.16
N SER A 40 -3.63 6.89 -12.51
CA SER A 40 -4.51 8.06 -12.51
C SER A 40 -4.65 8.65 -11.11
N VAL A 41 -4.59 9.98 -11.01
CA VAL A 41 -4.78 10.70 -9.76
C VAL A 41 -6.25 10.72 -9.37
N ASP A 42 -6.57 10.24 -8.18
CA ASP A 42 -7.92 10.25 -7.63
C ASP A 42 -8.28 11.61 -7.03
N PHE A 43 -7.34 12.24 -6.30
CA PHE A 43 -7.56 13.53 -5.65
C PHE A 43 -6.35 14.44 -5.73
N LYS A 44 -6.62 15.75 -5.82
CA LYS A 44 -5.62 16.82 -5.71
C LYS A 44 -6.01 17.73 -4.56
N LEU A 45 -5.11 17.91 -3.61
CA LEU A 45 -5.37 18.64 -2.37
C LEU A 45 -4.08 19.21 -1.81
N SER A 46 -4.22 20.18 -0.92
CA SER A 46 -3.12 20.72 -0.13
C SER A 46 -2.87 19.87 1.12
N ALA A 47 -1.65 19.94 1.64
CA ALA A 47 -1.29 19.32 2.91
C ALA A 47 -2.19 19.81 4.07
N LYS A 48 -2.69 21.04 3.98
CA LYS A 48 -3.63 21.59 4.96
C LYS A 48 -5.00 20.91 4.89
N GLU A 49 -5.59 20.82 3.70
CA GLU A 49 -6.93 20.25 3.51
C GLU A 49 -7.01 18.81 4.01
N ILE A 50 -6.03 17.96 3.66
CA ILE A 50 -6.02 16.57 4.13
C ILE A 50 -5.85 16.48 5.64
N VAL A 51 -4.98 17.30 6.23
CA VAL A 51 -4.76 17.33 7.68
C VAL A 51 -6.02 17.75 8.41
N GLU A 52 -6.70 18.81 7.96
CA GLU A 52 -7.96 19.26 8.56
C GLU A 52 -9.04 18.18 8.47
N GLU A 53 -9.18 17.49 7.32
CA GLU A 53 -10.16 16.40 7.18
C GLU A 53 -9.89 15.25 8.16
N TYR A 54 -8.64 14.84 8.31
CA TYR A 54 -8.25 13.78 9.25
C TYR A 54 -8.38 14.20 10.72
N LEU A 55 -8.10 15.46 11.05
CA LEU A 55 -8.29 16.00 12.40
C LEU A 55 -9.77 16.14 12.77
N ASN A 56 -10.61 16.47 11.79
CA ASN A 56 -12.05 16.61 12.00
C ASN A 56 -12.76 15.26 12.14
N ASN A 57 -12.47 14.31 11.24
CA ASN A 57 -13.04 12.97 11.29
C ASN A 57 -12.22 11.97 10.47
N SER A 58 -11.37 11.20 11.14
CA SER A 58 -10.50 10.19 10.52
C SER A 58 -11.28 9.06 9.84
N ALA A 59 -12.44 8.65 10.37
CA ALA A 59 -13.25 7.59 9.76
C ALA A 59 -13.80 8.04 8.39
N LYS A 60 -14.33 9.26 8.32
CA LYS A 60 -14.83 9.85 7.07
C LYS A 60 -13.70 10.13 6.08
N ALA A 61 -12.54 10.56 6.56
CA ALA A 61 -11.36 10.74 5.71
C ALA A 61 -10.90 9.39 5.12
N ASN A 62 -10.90 8.31 5.92
CA ASN A 62 -10.58 6.97 5.43
C ASN A 62 -11.58 6.49 4.38
N GLU A 63 -12.88 6.68 4.58
CA GLU A 63 -13.90 6.36 3.56
C GLU A 63 -13.66 7.11 2.23
N LYS A 64 -13.12 8.33 2.30
CA LYS A 64 -12.84 9.16 1.13
C LYS A 64 -11.55 8.73 0.41
N TYR A 65 -10.49 8.49 1.17
CA TYR A 65 -9.13 8.36 0.64
C TYR A 65 -8.59 6.93 0.57
N LEU A 66 -9.27 5.96 1.17
CA LEU A 66 -8.97 4.55 1.01
C LEU A 66 -9.96 3.91 0.03
N ASP A 67 -9.52 2.85 -0.64
CA ASP A 67 -10.41 1.96 -1.39
C ASP A 67 -11.03 0.88 -0.49
N GLU A 68 -11.81 -0.02 -1.09
CA GLU A 68 -12.52 -1.09 -0.36
C GLU A 68 -11.57 -2.08 0.33
N GLU A 69 -10.32 -2.20 -0.14
CA GLU A 69 -9.29 -3.05 0.44
C GLU A 69 -8.50 -2.33 1.54
N GLY A 70 -8.81 -1.05 1.78
CA GLY A 70 -8.10 -0.20 2.75
C GLY A 70 -6.81 0.39 2.20
N GLU A 71 -6.57 0.25 0.90
CA GLU A 71 -5.40 0.78 0.25
C GLU A 71 -5.58 2.27 -0.06
N SER A 72 -4.50 3.05 0.07
CA SER A 72 -4.56 4.47 -0.24
C SER A 72 -4.84 4.69 -1.72
N LYS A 73 -5.79 5.57 -2.01
CA LYS A 73 -5.97 6.17 -3.35
C LYS A 73 -4.76 7.01 -3.73
N VAL A 74 -4.62 7.33 -5.02
CA VAL A 74 -3.53 8.13 -5.54
C VAL A 74 -3.83 9.61 -5.32
N LEU A 75 -3.11 10.22 -4.39
CA LEU A 75 -3.28 11.61 -3.99
C LEU A 75 -2.11 12.45 -4.49
N VAL A 76 -2.41 13.61 -5.07
CA VAL A 76 -1.41 14.66 -5.31
C VAL A 76 -1.54 15.71 -4.23
N ILE A 77 -0.50 15.80 -3.38
CA ILE A 77 -0.45 16.73 -2.26
C ILE A 77 0.46 17.91 -2.59
N THR A 78 -0.09 19.11 -2.47
CA THR A 78 0.68 20.36 -2.59
C THR A 78 0.92 20.97 -1.22
N GLY A 79 2.12 21.49 -0.97
CA GLY A 79 2.43 22.08 0.33
C GLY A 79 3.84 22.63 0.42
N LYS A 80 4.11 23.33 1.51
CA LYS A 80 5.46 23.84 1.81
C LYS A 80 6.30 22.73 2.45
N ILE A 81 7.47 22.49 1.87
CA ILE A 81 8.46 21.57 2.45
C ILE A 81 8.99 22.19 3.74
N THR A 82 8.84 21.47 4.84
CA THR A 82 9.33 21.87 6.17
C THR A 82 10.60 21.12 6.56
N SER A 83 10.71 19.85 6.18
CA SER A 83 11.91 19.06 6.41
C SER A 83 12.06 17.95 5.36
N ILE A 84 13.31 17.53 5.15
CA ILE A 84 13.65 16.34 4.37
C ILE A 84 14.54 15.47 5.25
N THR A 85 14.09 14.26 5.55
CA THR A 85 14.81 13.28 6.38
C THR A 85 15.05 12.00 5.60
N THR A 86 15.79 11.06 6.18
CA THR A 86 15.97 9.72 5.64
C THR A 86 15.39 8.72 6.63
N ASP A 87 14.60 7.76 6.14
CA ASP A 87 14.02 6.70 6.97
C ASP A 87 15.04 5.56 7.23
N PHE A 88 14.61 4.51 7.93
CA PHE A 88 15.46 3.35 8.23
C PHE A 88 15.75 2.46 7.01
N ASN A 89 15.11 2.72 5.86
CA ASN A 89 15.31 2.02 4.59
C ASN A 89 16.09 2.88 3.58
N ASP A 90 16.78 3.93 4.04
CA ASP A 90 17.51 4.89 3.21
C ASP A 90 16.65 5.69 2.20
N GLN A 91 15.33 5.74 2.40
CA GLN A 91 14.39 6.50 1.55
C GLN A 91 14.29 7.95 2.03
N LYS A 92 14.09 8.89 1.10
CA LYS A 92 13.89 10.32 1.42
C LYS A 92 12.46 10.56 1.84
N VAL A 93 12.26 11.08 3.04
CA VAL A 93 10.95 11.48 3.55
C VAL A 93 10.84 12.99 3.51
N ILE A 94 9.88 13.50 2.77
CA ILE A 94 9.56 14.93 2.64
C ILE A 94 8.35 15.23 3.53
N LEU A 95 8.51 16.14 4.49
CA LEU A 95 7.41 16.64 5.30
C LEU A 95 6.82 17.90 4.66
N LEU A 96 5.57 17.81 4.22
CA LEU A 96 4.75 18.93 3.78
C LEU A 96 3.91 19.44 4.93
N LYS A 97 4.14 20.67 5.37
CA LYS A 97 3.46 21.25 6.53
C LYS A 97 3.33 22.76 6.39
N ASP A 98 2.13 23.28 6.68
CA ASP A 98 1.92 24.72 6.79
C ASP A 98 2.35 25.22 8.19
N ALA A 99 2.82 26.46 8.27
CA ALA A 99 3.36 27.04 9.50
C ALA A 99 2.30 27.18 10.60
N SER A 100 1.01 27.34 10.23
CA SER A 100 -0.08 27.43 11.21
C SER A 100 -0.57 26.07 11.71
N GLU A 101 -0.22 24.98 11.04
CA GLU A 101 -0.79 23.67 11.31
C GLU A 101 -0.01 22.90 12.37
N LYS A 102 -0.72 22.09 13.17
CA LYS A 102 -0.08 21.23 14.19
C LYS A 102 0.51 19.97 13.56
N ALA A 103 -0.13 19.44 12.52
CA ALA A 103 0.27 18.25 11.79
C ALA A 103 0.69 18.58 10.35
N GLY A 104 1.31 17.61 9.68
CA GLY A 104 1.72 17.69 8.28
C GLY A 104 1.66 16.31 7.63
N VAL A 105 2.00 16.27 6.35
CA VAL A 105 1.97 15.05 5.52
C VAL A 105 3.38 14.60 5.23
N ASN A 106 3.70 13.35 5.57
CA ASN A 106 4.96 12.72 5.17
C ASN A 106 4.79 12.06 3.80
N CYS A 107 5.71 12.36 2.88
CA CYS A 107 5.80 11.73 1.57
C CYS A 107 7.14 10.97 1.50
N THR A 108 7.09 9.64 1.40
CA THR A 108 8.26 8.74 1.32
C THR A 108 8.36 8.14 -0.08
#